data_AF-A0A914A4M1-F1
#
_entry.id   AF-A0A914A4M1-F1
#
_cell.length_a   1.000
_cell.length_b   1.000
_cell.length_c   1.000
_cell.angle_alpha   90.00
_cell.angle_beta   90.00
_cell.angle_gamma   90.00
#
_symmetry.space_group_name_H-M   'P 1'
#
loop_
_entity.id
_entity.type
_entity.pdbx_description
1 polymer ?
#
loop_
_entity_poly.entity_id
_entity_poly.type
_entity_poly.pdbx_seq_one_letter_code
_entity_poly.pdbx_strand_id
1 'polypeptide(L)'
;MPTTQEKKNANQLGEALARCTLNSSRKLRPFSGSKTPAKDEDVFDTWIELAKGQLDEEENDQEKRKRIREALRPPAANIISDLRRDQQAATSEDYLGALELAFGGTESATELHVLFHSSHQKQGETPSEYLTRLQDILRRLIRKGGVEKEKNDGLLLSQFIKGILYDEMLLVNLQLKEKVSQPPTYLQLLRMVRREEAEQMVKMSHRSVDAPKKEAKTFHQSAGSKEVGEKRKTPTNSRPNFCYKCGLEGHYKGKCPNEPDV
;
A
#
# COMPACT_ATOMS: atom_id res chain seq x y z
N MET A 1 29.58 33.51 40.90
CA MET A 1 30.38 32.76 39.91
C MET A 1 30.25 31.28 40.26
N PRO A 2 29.75 30.41 39.36
CA PRO A 2 29.61 28.99 39.66
C PRO A 2 30.98 28.37 39.93
N THR A 3 31.07 27.58 40.99
CA THR A 3 32.30 26.91 41.42
C THR A 3 32.75 25.87 40.39
N THR A 4 34.05 25.57 40.34
CA THR A 4 34.63 24.57 39.42
C THR A 4 33.96 23.19 39.54
N GLN A 5 33.45 22.86 40.72
CA GLN A 5 32.73 21.62 40.99
C GLN A 5 31.33 21.59 40.37
N GLU A 6 30.59 22.70 40.42
CA GLU A 6 29.25 22.81 39.81
C GLU A 6 29.31 22.72 38.28
N LYS A 7 30.34 23.31 37.67
CA LYS A 7 30.58 23.20 36.21
C LYS A 7 30.93 21.77 35.80
N LYS A 8 31.70 21.04 36.62
CA LYS A 8 32.06 19.63 36.38
C LYS A 8 30.84 18.71 36.50
N ASN A 9 30.00 18.92 37.51
CA ASN A 9 28.77 18.16 37.71
C ASN A 9 27.75 18.41 36.59
N ALA A 10 27.59 19.66 36.13
CA ALA A 10 26.70 20.00 35.02
C ALA A 10 27.17 19.36 33.68
N ASN A 11 28.48 19.34 33.42
CA ASN A 11 29.03 18.68 32.23
C ASN A 11 28.83 17.16 32.27
N GLN A 12 29.03 16.54 33.43
CA GLN A 12 28.84 15.10 33.62
C GLN A 12 27.36 14.69 33.49
N LEU A 13 26.43 15.53 33.95
CA LEU A 13 24.99 15.34 33.79
C LEU A 13 24.55 15.52 32.32
N GLY A 14 25.12 16.49 31.61
CA GLY A 14 24.89 16.72 30.19
C GLY A 14 25.36 15.55 29.32
N GLU A 15 26.56 15.01 29.60
CA GLU A 15 27.06 13.81 28.94
C GLU A 15 26.22 12.56 29.26
N ALA A 16 25.76 12.41 30.50
CA ALA A 16 24.88 11.30 30.89
C ALA A 16 23.53 11.39 30.18
N LEU A 17 22.94 12.59 30.08
CA LEU A 17 21.67 12.82 29.38
C LEU A 17 21.80 12.62 27.87
N ALA A 18 22.92 13.04 27.27
CA ALA A 18 23.22 12.78 25.86
C ALA A 18 23.38 11.27 25.59
N ARG A 19 24.11 10.54 26.46
CA ARG A 19 24.24 9.07 26.38
C ARG A 19 22.89 8.37 26.55
N CYS A 20 22.04 8.81 27.49
CA CYS A 20 20.69 8.26 27.66
C CYS A 20 19.80 8.51 26.45
N THR A 21 19.85 9.71 25.88
CA THR A 21 19.06 10.07 24.70
C THR A 21 19.50 9.26 23.48
N LEU A 22 20.80 9.14 23.22
CA LEU A 22 21.35 8.33 22.13
C LEU A 22 21.04 6.84 22.29
N ASN A 23 21.07 6.31 23.52
CA ASN A 23 20.70 4.92 23.79
C ASN A 23 19.20 4.65 23.62
N SER A 24 18.33 5.64 23.90
CA SER A 24 16.89 5.51 23.66
C SER A 24 16.56 5.48 22.16
N SER A 25 17.33 6.17 21.32
CA SER A 25 17.14 6.21 19.86
C SER A 25 17.55 4.92 19.16
N ARG A 26 18.32 4.04 19.82
CA ARG A 26 18.89 2.80 19.25
C ARG A 26 18.21 1.53 19.75
N LYS A 27 17.09 1.67 20.47
CA LYS A 27 16.37 0.52 21.00
C LYS A 27 15.40 -0.01 19.95
N LEU A 28 15.53 -1.30 19.66
CA LEU A 28 14.56 -2.03 18.84
C LEU A 28 13.18 -1.99 19.50
N ARG A 29 12.14 -1.86 18.68
CA ARG A 29 10.76 -1.94 19.17
C ARG A 29 10.46 -3.33 19.74
N PRO A 30 9.59 -3.44 20.75
CA PRO A 30 9.17 -4.72 21.26
C PRO A 30 8.55 -5.63 20.19
N PHE A 31 8.77 -6.94 20.30
CA PHE A 31 8.23 -7.92 19.37
C PHE A 31 7.91 -9.25 20.04
N SER A 32 6.64 -9.66 19.97
CA SER A 32 6.16 -10.95 20.48
C SER A 32 6.02 -12.04 19.42
N GLY A 33 5.90 -11.67 18.13
CA GLY A 33 5.50 -12.59 17.07
C GLY A 33 3.99 -12.63 16.77
N SER A 34 3.20 -11.76 17.40
CA SER A 34 1.76 -11.67 17.14
C SER A 34 1.45 -11.18 15.72
N LYS A 35 0.49 -11.84 15.04
CA LYS A 35 -0.10 -11.34 13.78
C LYS A 35 -1.02 -10.13 13.98
N THR A 36 -1.47 -9.91 15.21
CA THR A 36 -2.24 -8.74 15.64
C THR A 36 -1.49 -8.09 16.81
N PRO A 37 -0.42 -7.32 16.52
CA PRO A 37 0.42 -6.73 17.54
C PRO A 37 -0.33 -5.66 18.35
N ALA A 38 0.14 -5.45 19.59
CA ALA A 38 -0.28 -4.30 20.40
C ALA A 38 0.22 -2.99 19.78
N LYS A 39 -0.26 -1.84 20.28
CA LYS A 39 0.08 -0.51 19.73
C LYS A 39 1.58 -0.20 19.73
N ASP A 40 2.33 -0.82 20.63
CA ASP A 40 3.77 -0.67 20.81
C ASP A 40 4.60 -1.76 20.11
N GLU A 41 3.97 -2.72 19.44
CA GLU A 41 4.63 -3.80 18.71
C GLU A 41 4.40 -3.70 17.19
N ASP A 42 5.30 -4.32 16.42
CA ASP A 42 5.19 -4.45 14.97
C ASP A 42 4.92 -5.91 14.57
N VAL A 43 4.29 -6.11 13.40
CA VAL A 43 4.29 -7.43 12.75
C VAL A 43 5.70 -7.78 12.30
N PHE A 44 5.99 -9.08 12.17
CA PHE A 44 7.34 -9.57 11.89
C PHE A 44 8.00 -8.90 10.68
N ASP A 45 7.29 -8.77 9.55
CA ASP A 45 7.82 -8.15 8.33
C ASP A 45 8.30 -6.71 8.53
N THR A 46 7.56 -5.93 9.31
CA THR A 46 7.95 -4.55 9.63
C THR A 46 9.08 -4.53 10.65
N TRP A 47 8.99 -5.37 11.68
CA TRP A 47 9.98 -5.43 12.75
C TRP A 47 11.36 -5.83 12.24
N ILE A 48 11.45 -6.86 11.41
CA ILE A 48 12.74 -7.39 10.91
C ILE A 48 13.45 -6.39 9.99
N GLU A 49 12.69 -5.62 9.19
CA GLU A 49 13.26 -4.57 8.33
C GLU A 49 13.86 -3.44 9.16
N LEU A 50 13.14 -2.98 10.19
CA LEU A 50 13.65 -1.97 11.13
C LEU A 50 14.83 -2.50 11.94
N ALA A 51 14.78 -3.76 12.36
CA ALA A 51 15.84 -4.39 13.13
C ALA A 51 17.13 -4.50 12.33
N LYS A 52 17.08 -5.02 11.10
CA LYS A 52 18.27 -5.11 10.23
C LYS A 52 18.88 -3.73 9.98
N GLY A 53 18.06 -2.72 9.66
CA GLY A 53 18.55 -1.36 9.44
C GLY A 53 19.28 -0.76 10.65
N GLN A 54 18.78 -0.99 11.87
CA GLN A 54 19.45 -0.50 13.09
C GLN A 54 20.68 -1.34 13.49
N LEU A 55 20.66 -2.64 13.20
CA LEU A 55 21.75 -3.54 13.55
C LEU A 55 22.91 -3.44 12.56
N ASP A 56 22.69 -2.98 11.32
CA ASP A 56 23.75 -2.74 10.33
C ASP A 56 24.71 -1.62 10.77
N GLU A 57 24.28 -0.68 11.62
CA GLU A 57 25.11 0.39 12.19
C GLU A 57 26.03 -0.07 13.33
N GLU A 58 25.81 -1.28 13.85
CA GLU A 58 26.60 -1.85 14.95
C GLU A 58 27.55 -2.91 14.38
N GLU A 59 28.82 -2.90 14.77
CA GLU A 59 29.78 -3.93 14.32
C GLU A 59 29.89 -5.07 15.35
N ASN A 60 29.61 -4.78 16.63
CA ASN A 60 29.74 -5.77 17.69
C ASN A 60 28.55 -6.74 17.74
N ASP A 61 28.75 -7.97 17.30
CA ASP A 61 27.72 -9.03 17.32
C ASP A 61 27.16 -9.30 18.73
N GLN A 62 27.96 -9.15 19.80
CA GLN A 62 27.44 -9.32 21.17
C GLN A 62 26.38 -8.26 21.51
N GLU A 63 26.59 -7.02 21.07
CA GLU A 63 25.65 -5.93 21.27
C GLU A 63 24.41 -6.12 20.40
N LYS A 64 24.56 -6.59 19.15
CA LYS A 64 23.42 -6.98 18.31
C LYS A 64 22.56 -8.06 18.98
N ARG A 65 23.17 -9.15 19.44
CA ARG A 65 22.47 -10.23 20.16
C ARG A 65 21.80 -9.75 21.43
N LYS A 66 22.39 -8.80 22.14
CA LYS A 66 21.79 -8.20 23.34
C LYS A 66 20.56 -7.37 22.97
N ARG A 67 20.66 -6.47 22.00
CA ARG A 67 19.53 -5.63 21.55
C ARG A 67 18.37 -6.46 21.03
N ILE A 68 18.64 -7.50 20.23
CA ILE A 68 17.60 -8.44 19.79
C ILE A 68 16.88 -9.02 21.00
N ARG A 69 17.59 -9.61 21.97
CA ARG A 69 16.97 -10.23 23.15
C ARG A 69 16.13 -9.26 23.99
N GLU A 70 16.58 -8.01 24.15
CA GLU A 70 15.85 -7.00 24.92
C GLU A 70 14.54 -6.54 24.23
N ALA A 71 14.49 -6.64 22.90
CA ALA A 71 13.32 -6.34 22.10
C ALA A 71 12.25 -7.44 22.18
N LEU A 72 12.66 -8.69 22.37
CA LEU A 72 11.72 -9.82 22.29
C LEU A 72 10.80 -9.91 23.51
N ARG A 73 9.58 -10.36 23.25
CA ARG A 73 8.59 -10.82 24.24
C ARG A 73 8.21 -12.28 23.91
N PRO A 74 7.74 -13.08 24.88
CA PRO A 74 7.17 -14.39 24.57
C PRO A 74 5.98 -14.25 23.59
N PRO A 75 5.79 -15.17 22.63
CA PRO A 75 6.58 -16.39 22.40
C PRO A 75 7.93 -16.19 21.69
N ALA A 76 8.19 -15.07 21.00
CA ALA A 76 9.42 -14.87 20.24
C ALA A 76 10.71 -14.98 21.07
N ALA A 77 10.70 -14.50 22.32
CA ALA A 77 11.83 -14.65 23.24
C ALA A 77 12.18 -16.12 23.55
N ASN A 78 11.18 -17.02 23.49
CA ASN A 78 11.38 -18.45 23.77
C ASN A 78 12.19 -19.11 22.66
N ILE A 79 11.92 -18.76 21.40
CA ILE A 79 12.66 -19.27 20.22
C ILE A 79 14.16 -19.01 20.36
N ILE A 80 14.55 -17.80 20.75
CA ILE A 80 15.97 -17.45 20.96
C ILE A 80 16.53 -18.13 22.20
N SER A 81 15.72 -18.32 23.24
CA SER A 81 16.15 -19.03 24.45
C SER A 81 16.46 -20.50 24.16
N ASP A 82 15.62 -21.16 23.34
CA ASP A 82 15.83 -22.53 22.88
C ASP A 82 17.04 -22.65 21.96
N LEU A 83 17.18 -21.75 20.96
CA LEU A 83 18.36 -21.71 20.09
C LEU A 83 19.67 -21.61 20.87
N ARG A 84 19.72 -20.77 21.91
CA ARG A 84 20.93 -20.60 22.73
C ARG A 84 21.27 -21.82 23.58
N ARG A 85 20.26 -22.58 24.00
CA ARG A 85 20.47 -23.82 24.75
C ARG A 85 21.13 -24.87 23.86
N ASP A 86 20.74 -24.91 22.59
CA ASP A 86 21.21 -25.90 21.64
C ASP A 86 22.52 -25.47 20.95
N GLN A 87 22.69 -24.16 20.69
CA GLN A 87 23.84 -23.58 20.02
C GLN A 87 24.30 -22.30 20.74
N GLN A 88 25.24 -22.44 21.69
CA GLN A 88 25.77 -21.29 22.45
C GLN A 88 26.57 -20.31 21.59
N ALA A 89 27.15 -20.77 20.48
CA ALA A 89 27.91 -19.96 19.53
C ALA A 89 27.02 -19.23 18.50
N ALA A 90 25.69 -19.29 18.62
CA ALA A 90 24.76 -18.63 17.71
C ALA A 90 25.00 -17.11 17.68
N THR A 91 25.14 -16.59 16.46
CA THR A 91 25.37 -15.19 16.11
C THR A 91 24.09 -14.38 16.11
N SER A 92 24.17 -13.05 15.94
CA SER A 92 22.97 -12.24 15.75
C SER A 92 22.21 -12.59 14.47
N GLU A 93 22.90 -12.98 13.41
CA GLU A 93 22.28 -13.47 12.17
C GLU A 93 21.52 -14.78 12.40
N ASP A 94 22.06 -15.70 13.20
CA ASP A 94 21.36 -16.93 13.58
C ASP A 94 20.06 -16.62 14.36
N TYR A 95 20.07 -15.57 15.19
CA TYR A 95 18.86 -15.15 15.91
C TYR A 95 17.80 -14.62 14.94
N LEU A 96 18.20 -13.76 14.00
CA LEU A 96 17.28 -13.24 12.98
C LEU A 96 16.74 -14.36 12.08
N GLY A 97 17.58 -15.34 11.72
CA GLY A 97 17.20 -16.52 10.97
C GLY A 97 16.18 -17.39 11.71
N ALA A 98 16.36 -17.62 13.02
CA ALA A 98 15.41 -18.37 13.83
C ALA A 98 14.07 -17.65 13.99
N LEU A 99 14.07 -16.32 14.10
CA LEU A 99 12.84 -15.51 14.14
C LEU A 99 12.12 -15.52 12.78
N GLU A 100 12.84 -15.44 11.67
CA GLU A 100 12.29 -15.59 10.32
C GLU A 100 11.67 -16.98 10.13
N LEU A 101 12.31 -18.04 10.64
CA LEU A 101 11.77 -19.39 10.58
C LEU A 101 10.47 -19.53 11.39
N ALA A 102 10.38 -18.88 12.56
CA ALA A 102 9.24 -19.02 13.48
C ALA A 102 8.06 -18.09 13.15
N PHE A 103 8.33 -16.86 12.70
CA PHE A 103 7.33 -15.80 12.54
C PHE A 103 7.28 -15.18 11.14
N GLY A 104 8.23 -15.51 10.28
CA GLY A 104 8.26 -15.06 8.90
C GLY A 104 7.20 -15.73 8.02
N GLY A 105 7.09 -15.22 6.80
CA GLY A 105 6.28 -15.85 5.77
C GLY A 105 6.81 -17.26 5.45
N THR A 106 5.90 -18.23 5.33
CA THR A 106 6.24 -19.60 4.94
C THR A 106 6.64 -19.69 3.47
N GLU A 107 6.35 -18.66 2.68
CA GLU A 107 6.69 -18.63 1.26
C GLU A 107 8.20 -18.71 1.04
N SER A 108 8.62 -19.59 0.14
CA SER A 108 9.97 -19.67 -0.40
C SER A 108 10.26 -18.51 -1.36
N ALA A 109 11.54 -18.30 -1.68
CA ALA A 109 11.93 -17.32 -2.70
C ALA A 109 11.27 -17.61 -4.06
N THR A 110 11.12 -18.88 -4.43
CA THR A 110 10.45 -19.29 -5.68
C THR A 110 8.96 -18.97 -5.66
N GLU A 111 8.26 -19.25 -4.56
CA GLU A 111 6.84 -18.90 -4.42
C GLU A 111 6.62 -17.38 -4.43
N LEU A 112 7.48 -16.62 -3.75
CA LEU A 112 7.44 -15.15 -3.79
C LEU A 112 7.72 -14.60 -5.19
N HIS A 113 8.62 -15.24 -5.95
CA HIS A 113 8.90 -14.86 -7.33
C HIS A 113 7.68 -15.10 -8.24
N VAL A 114 7.00 -16.25 -8.09
CA VAL A 114 5.74 -16.54 -8.80
C VAL A 114 4.65 -15.56 -8.39
N LEU A 115 4.50 -15.29 -7.09
CA LEU A 115 3.53 -14.32 -6.56
C LEU A 115 3.78 -12.92 -7.12
N PHE A 116 5.03 -12.49 -7.17
CA PHE A 116 5.42 -11.18 -7.70
C PHE A 116 5.00 -11.04 -9.17
N HIS A 117 5.33 -12.03 -10.01
CA HIS A 117 5.04 -11.97 -11.45
C HIS A 117 3.56 -12.21 -11.81
N SER A 118 2.81 -12.89 -10.94
CA SER A 118 1.37 -13.10 -11.10
C SER A 118 0.51 -12.02 -10.42
N SER A 119 1.12 -11.11 -9.69
CA SER A 119 0.44 -9.99 -9.05
C SER A 119 0.03 -8.94 -10.08
N HIS A 120 -1.26 -8.64 -10.12
CA HIS A 120 -1.88 -7.60 -10.95
C HIS A 120 -2.72 -6.67 -10.05
N GLN A 121 -3.04 -5.48 -10.57
CA GLN A 121 -3.93 -4.52 -9.94
C GLN A 121 -5.31 -5.16 -9.71
N LYS A 122 -5.80 -5.08 -8.47
CA LYS A 122 -7.13 -5.58 -8.11
C LYS A 122 -8.20 -4.58 -8.52
N GLN A 123 -9.42 -5.07 -8.69
CA GLN A 123 -10.56 -4.18 -8.97
C GLN A 123 -10.74 -3.18 -7.84
N GLY A 124 -10.76 -1.89 -8.17
CA GLY A 124 -10.90 -0.79 -7.21
C GLY A 124 -9.63 -0.44 -6.42
N GLU A 125 -8.52 -1.15 -6.62
CA GLU A 125 -7.22 -0.80 -6.04
C GLU A 125 -6.58 0.32 -6.86
N THR A 126 -6.10 1.38 -6.21
CA THR A 126 -5.42 2.46 -6.94
C THR A 126 -4.05 2.00 -7.44
N PRO A 127 -3.52 2.61 -8.52
CA PRO A 127 -2.15 2.34 -8.98
C PRO A 127 -1.08 2.45 -7.88
N SER A 128 -1.18 3.42 -6.96
CA SER A 128 -0.22 3.59 -5.85
C SER A 128 -0.36 2.51 -4.77
N GLU A 129 -1.57 2.04 -4.49
CA GLU A 129 -1.81 0.89 -3.61
C GLU A 129 -1.24 -0.39 -4.23
N TYR A 130 -1.51 -0.64 -5.52
CA TYR A 130 -0.94 -1.75 -6.26
C TYR A 130 0.60 -1.73 -6.23
N LEU A 131 1.20 -0.57 -6.53
CA LEU A 131 2.66 -0.39 -6.50
C LEU A 131 3.24 -0.69 -5.11
N THR A 132 2.58 -0.23 -4.05
CA THR A 132 3.01 -0.47 -2.66
C THR A 132 2.95 -1.96 -2.32
N ARG A 133 1.84 -2.62 -2.65
CA ARG A 133 1.70 -4.07 -2.47
C ARG A 133 2.75 -4.86 -3.26
N LEU A 134 3.09 -4.41 -4.46
CA LEU A 134 4.12 -5.03 -5.29
C LEU A 134 5.51 -4.86 -4.67
N GLN A 135 5.81 -3.67 -4.13
CA GLN A 135 7.05 -3.41 -3.38
C GLN A 135 7.16 -4.28 -2.12
N ASP A 136 6.06 -4.56 -1.42
CA ASP A 136 6.04 -5.44 -0.24
C ASP A 136 6.39 -6.89 -0.59
N ILE A 137 5.90 -7.38 -1.73
CA ILE A 137 6.27 -8.72 -2.24
C ILE A 137 7.75 -8.74 -2.61
N LEU A 138 8.24 -7.70 -3.31
CA LEU A 138 9.64 -7.59 -3.72
C LEU A 138 10.60 -7.53 -2.53
N ARG A 139 10.27 -6.78 -1.47
CA ARG A 139 11.08 -6.72 -0.23
C ARG A 139 11.23 -8.08 0.42
N ARG A 140 10.14 -8.86 0.50
CA ARG A 140 10.19 -10.24 1.03
C ARG A 140 11.04 -11.14 0.12
N LEU A 141 10.92 -11.00 -1.19
CA LEU A 141 11.72 -11.76 -2.16
C LEU A 141 13.23 -11.48 -2.03
N ILE A 142 13.62 -10.22 -1.88
CA ILE A 142 15.02 -9.81 -1.64
C ILE A 142 15.53 -10.37 -0.32
N ARG A 143 14.71 -10.33 0.74
CA ARG A 143 15.08 -10.85 2.07
C ARG A 143 15.42 -12.34 2.04
N LYS A 144 14.76 -13.11 1.17
CA LYS A 144 15.03 -14.54 0.93
C LYS A 144 16.10 -14.80 -0.13
N GLY A 145 16.82 -13.77 -0.59
CA GLY A 145 17.90 -13.89 -1.56
C GLY A 145 17.45 -14.22 -2.98
N GLY A 146 16.18 -13.99 -3.32
CA GLY A 146 15.64 -14.34 -4.63
C GLY A 146 15.98 -13.36 -5.75
N VAL A 147 16.45 -12.14 -5.43
CA VAL A 147 16.74 -11.06 -6.38
C VAL A 147 17.94 -10.22 -5.90
N GLU A 148 18.80 -9.83 -6.85
CA GLU A 148 19.91 -8.90 -6.65
C GLU A 148 19.41 -7.46 -6.46
N LYS A 149 19.98 -6.72 -5.49
CA LYS A 149 19.50 -5.39 -5.11
C LYS A 149 19.52 -4.37 -6.27
N GLU A 150 20.46 -4.52 -7.18
CA GLU A 150 20.71 -3.63 -8.31
C GLU A 150 19.62 -3.74 -9.38
N LYS A 151 18.89 -4.85 -9.43
CA LYS A 151 17.83 -5.10 -10.42
C LYS A 151 16.42 -4.73 -9.91
N ASN A 152 16.31 -4.35 -8.63
CA ASN A 152 15.04 -4.14 -7.94
C ASN A 152 14.12 -3.14 -8.64
N ASP A 153 14.62 -1.94 -8.92
CA ASP A 153 13.80 -0.86 -9.50
C ASP A 153 13.32 -1.23 -10.92
N GLY A 154 14.16 -1.91 -11.70
CA GLY A 154 13.81 -2.39 -13.03
C GLY A 154 12.76 -3.50 -13.01
N LEU A 155 12.88 -4.45 -12.09
CA LEU A 155 11.89 -5.51 -11.90
C LEU A 155 10.54 -4.95 -11.43
N LEU A 156 10.58 -4.02 -10.47
CA LEU A 156 9.39 -3.35 -9.95
C LEU A 156 8.66 -2.59 -11.05
N LEU A 157 9.37 -1.74 -11.81
CA LEU A 157 8.79 -0.99 -12.90
C LEU A 157 8.18 -1.93 -13.96
N SER A 158 8.93 -2.96 -14.36
CA SER A 158 8.50 -3.90 -15.39
C SER A 158 7.22 -4.64 -14.99
N GLN A 159 7.15 -5.11 -13.75
CA GLN A 159 5.97 -5.81 -13.25
C GLN A 159 4.80 -4.84 -12.98
N PHE A 160 5.08 -3.61 -12.56
CA PHE A 160 4.07 -2.58 -12.41
C PHE A 160 3.39 -2.28 -13.76
N ILE A 161 4.16 -2.06 -14.82
CA ILE A 161 3.64 -1.83 -16.18
C ILE A 161 2.80 -3.01 -16.67
N LYS A 162 3.24 -4.26 -16.42
CA LYS A 162 2.52 -5.46 -16.83
C LYS A 162 1.23 -5.68 -16.04
N GLY A 163 1.21 -5.28 -14.77
CA GLY A 163 0.13 -5.61 -13.84
C GLY A 163 -0.94 -4.54 -13.68
N ILE A 164 -0.79 -3.34 -14.25
CA ILE A 164 -1.89 -2.36 -14.29
C ILE A 164 -2.98 -2.85 -15.25
N LEU A 165 -4.22 -2.93 -14.76
CA LEU A 165 -5.37 -3.46 -15.51
C LEU A 165 -6.51 -2.45 -15.70
N TYR A 166 -6.66 -1.49 -14.79
CA TYR A 166 -7.81 -0.55 -14.79
C TYR A 166 -7.40 0.88 -15.13
N ASP A 167 -6.11 1.22 -14.98
CA ASP A 167 -5.57 2.57 -15.14
C ASP A 167 -4.49 2.64 -16.25
N GLU A 168 -4.69 1.96 -17.38
CA GLU A 168 -3.68 1.88 -18.45
C GLU A 168 -3.24 3.25 -18.99
N MET A 169 -4.13 4.25 -18.97
CA MET A 169 -3.81 5.62 -19.38
C MET A 169 -2.72 6.27 -18.52
N LEU A 170 -2.58 5.86 -17.26
CA LEU A 170 -1.49 6.31 -16.38
C LEU A 170 -0.13 5.90 -16.94
N LEU A 171 -0.02 4.69 -17.52
CA LEU A 171 1.22 4.19 -18.11
C LEU A 171 1.68 5.07 -19.28
N VAL A 172 0.70 5.54 -20.07
CA VAL A 172 0.92 6.40 -21.24
C VAL A 172 1.31 7.80 -20.79
N ASN A 173 0.53 8.42 -19.89
CA ASN A 173 0.76 9.80 -19.44
C ASN A 173 2.11 9.97 -18.75
N LEU A 174 2.56 8.95 -18.01
CA LEU A 174 3.86 8.94 -17.34
C LEU A 174 5.00 8.40 -18.22
N GLN A 175 4.71 7.91 -19.42
CA GLN A 175 5.66 7.29 -20.35
C GLN A 175 6.52 6.21 -19.66
N LEU A 176 5.87 5.32 -18.91
CA LEU A 176 6.61 4.36 -18.06
C LEU A 176 7.39 3.33 -18.88
N LYS A 177 6.90 2.96 -20.07
CA LYS A 177 7.58 2.02 -20.97
C LYS A 177 8.94 2.54 -21.46
N GLU A 178 9.07 3.86 -21.64
CA GLU A 178 10.32 4.50 -22.07
C GLU A 178 11.37 4.52 -20.94
N LYS A 179 10.93 4.41 -19.69
CA LYS A 179 11.79 4.46 -18.50
C LYS A 179 12.37 3.10 -18.11
N VAL A 180 12.06 2.03 -18.84
CA VAL A 180 12.56 0.68 -18.55
C VAL A 180 14.09 0.59 -18.70
N SER A 181 14.68 1.37 -19.61
CA SER A 181 16.14 1.42 -19.78
C SER A 181 16.88 2.07 -18.61
N GLN A 182 16.23 3.03 -17.94
CA GLN A 182 16.74 3.71 -16.75
C GLN A 182 15.61 3.84 -15.73
N PRO A 183 15.33 2.76 -14.96
CA PRO A 183 14.16 2.70 -14.10
C PRO A 183 14.26 3.75 -12.99
N PRO A 184 13.17 4.46 -12.67
CA PRO A 184 13.11 5.33 -11.51
C PRO A 184 13.13 4.48 -10.24
N THR A 185 13.67 5.05 -9.16
CA THR A 185 13.62 4.39 -7.84
C THR A 185 12.18 4.23 -7.37
N TYR A 186 11.91 3.29 -6.46
CA TYR A 186 10.57 3.12 -5.86
C TYR A 186 9.91 4.44 -5.44
N LEU A 187 10.64 5.32 -4.73
CA LEU A 187 10.10 6.59 -4.25
C LEU A 187 9.82 7.58 -5.38
N GLN A 188 10.64 7.58 -6.43
CA GLN A 188 10.42 8.41 -7.62
C GLN A 188 9.16 7.94 -8.37
N LEU A 189 9.04 6.63 -8.61
CA LEU A 189 7.88 6.03 -9.26
C LEU A 189 6.60 6.30 -8.47
N LEU A 190 6.61 6.06 -7.15
CA LEU A 190 5.47 6.30 -6.27
C LEU A 190 5.02 7.77 -6.32
N ARG A 191 5.95 8.71 -6.32
CA ARG A 191 5.64 10.14 -6.44
C ARG A 191 4.97 10.46 -7.78
N MET A 192 5.49 9.91 -8.88
CA MET A 192 4.92 10.11 -10.22
C MET A 192 3.49 9.58 -10.30
N VAL A 193 3.28 8.36 -9.81
CA VAL A 193 1.96 7.69 -9.79
C VAL A 193 0.96 8.50 -8.97
N ARG A 194 1.30 8.87 -7.72
CA ARG A 194 0.39 9.63 -6.84
C ARG A 194 0.00 10.99 -7.39
N ARG A 195 0.92 11.65 -8.10
CA ARG A 195 0.62 12.93 -8.77
C ARG A 195 -0.36 12.73 -9.92
N GLU A 196 -0.14 11.74 -10.77
CA GLU A 196 -1.04 11.44 -11.89
C GLU A 196 -2.44 11.06 -11.38
N GLU A 197 -2.54 10.22 -10.35
CA GLU A 197 -3.82 9.88 -9.70
C GLU A 197 -4.59 11.14 -9.26
N ALA A 198 -3.91 12.07 -8.57
CA ALA A 198 -4.52 13.32 -8.13
C ALA A 198 -5.01 14.19 -9.31
N GLU A 199 -4.23 14.28 -10.38
CA GLU A 199 -4.62 15.01 -11.60
C GLU A 199 -5.84 14.38 -12.29
N GLN A 200 -5.93 13.05 -12.32
CA GLN A 200 -7.07 12.32 -12.88
C GLN A 200 -8.35 12.55 -12.07
N MET A 201 -8.26 12.53 -10.73
CA MET A 201 -9.39 12.83 -9.85
C MET A 201 -9.98 14.23 -10.12
N VAL A 202 -9.11 15.22 -10.32
CA VAL A 202 -9.53 16.59 -10.66
C VAL A 202 -10.21 16.62 -12.03
N LYS A 203 -9.62 16.00 -13.06
CA LYS A 203 -10.22 15.91 -14.41
C LYS A 203 -11.60 15.24 -14.41
N MET A 204 -11.78 14.18 -13.63
CA MET A 204 -13.06 13.47 -13.49
C MET A 204 -14.13 14.35 -12.80
N SER A 205 -13.74 15.14 -11.81
CA SER A 205 -14.64 16.09 -11.14
C SER A 205 -15.12 17.19 -12.09
N HIS A 206 -14.24 17.78 -12.90
CA HIS A 206 -14.62 18.83 -13.87
C HIS A 206 -15.53 18.32 -14.98
N ARG A 207 -15.26 17.12 -15.53
CA ARG A 207 -16.13 16.49 -16.54
C ARG A 207 -17.56 16.23 -16.04
N SER A 208 -17.76 16.11 -14.73
CA SER A 208 -19.08 15.91 -14.13
C SER A 208 -19.90 17.20 -14.03
N VAL A 209 -19.27 18.38 -14.17
CA VAL A 209 -19.92 19.69 -14.05
C VAL A 209 -20.27 20.30 -15.41
N ASP A 210 -19.51 19.99 -16.46
CA ASP A 210 -19.64 20.59 -17.80
C ASP A 210 -20.62 19.88 -18.76
N ALA A 211 -21.49 18.98 -18.26
CA ALA A 211 -22.52 18.37 -19.10
C ALA A 211 -23.54 19.43 -19.58
N PRO A 212 -23.64 19.73 -20.90
CA PRO A 212 -24.55 20.77 -21.39
C PRO A 212 -25.99 20.32 -21.18
N LYS A 213 -26.74 21.03 -20.33
CA LYS A 213 -28.21 20.95 -20.32
C LYS A 213 -28.70 21.44 -21.69
N LYS A 214 -29.02 20.53 -22.59
CA LYS A 214 -29.73 20.87 -23.84
C LYS A 214 -31.12 21.38 -23.45
N GLU A 215 -31.29 22.70 -23.41
CA GLU A 215 -32.60 23.35 -23.36
C GLU A 215 -33.31 23.10 -24.68
N ALA A 216 -34.27 22.17 -24.68
CA ALA A 216 -35.16 21.95 -25.81
C ALA A 216 -36.17 23.10 -25.87
N LYS A 217 -35.95 24.07 -26.77
CA LYS A 217 -36.95 25.06 -27.17
C LYS A 217 -38.13 24.34 -27.85
N THR A 218 -39.25 24.25 -27.16
CA THR A 218 -40.51 23.73 -27.74
C THR A 218 -41.30 24.91 -28.33
N PHE A 219 -41.45 24.89 -29.65
CA PHE A 219 -42.36 25.75 -30.40
C PHE A 219 -43.75 25.10 -30.39
N HIS A 220 -44.78 25.78 -29.88
CA HIS A 220 -46.17 25.33 -29.99
C HIS A 220 -47.08 26.46 -30.45
N GLN A 221 -47.70 26.26 -31.63
CA GLN A 221 -48.92 26.91 -32.08
C GLN A 221 -50.14 26.29 -31.39
N SER A 222 -51.14 27.15 -31.17
CA SER A 222 -52.41 26.95 -30.49
C SER A 222 -53.31 25.84 -31.03
N ALA A 223 -54.07 25.18 -30.14
CA ALA A 223 -55.54 25.23 -30.13
C ALA A 223 -56.14 24.41 -28.98
N GLY A 224 -57.11 24.99 -28.24
CA GLY A 224 -58.32 24.28 -27.82
C GLY A 224 -58.40 23.68 -26.40
N SER A 225 -58.88 24.50 -25.46
CA SER A 225 -60.03 24.25 -24.57
C SER A 225 -60.01 23.17 -23.45
N LYS A 226 -60.08 23.71 -22.22
CA LYS A 226 -60.98 23.40 -21.08
C LYS A 226 -60.60 22.38 -19.98
N GLU A 227 -60.52 23.00 -18.78
CA GLU A 227 -61.06 22.61 -17.46
C GLU A 227 -60.24 21.79 -16.43
N VAL A 228 -59.77 22.55 -15.42
CA VAL A 228 -59.88 22.42 -13.95
C VAL A 228 -59.56 21.08 -13.27
N GLY A 229 -58.57 21.11 -12.37
CA GLY A 229 -58.37 20.12 -11.30
C GLY A 229 -57.04 20.27 -10.56
N GLU A 230 -57.07 20.88 -9.37
CA GLU A 230 -55.92 21.27 -8.55
C GLU A 230 -55.45 20.14 -7.60
N LYS A 231 -54.12 20.04 -7.38
CA LYS A 231 -53.37 19.71 -6.13
C LYS A 231 -52.42 18.47 -6.11
N ARG A 232 -51.12 18.83 -5.96
CA ARG A 232 -50.07 18.32 -5.02
C ARG A 232 -49.27 17.02 -5.31
N LYS A 233 -48.04 17.25 -5.84
CA LYS A 233 -46.67 16.80 -5.48
C LYS A 233 -46.48 15.51 -4.61
N THR A 234 -45.69 14.53 -5.09
CA THR A 234 -44.27 14.21 -4.70
C THR A 234 -43.73 12.95 -5.43
N PRO A 235 -42.40 12.69 -5.47
CA PRO A 235 -41.75 12.12 -6.65
C PRO A 235 -41.14 10.69 -6.49
N THR A 236 -40.68 10.20 -7.65
CA THR A 236 -39.57 9.26 -7.92
C THR A 236 -39.72 7.77 -7.62
N ASN A 237 -39.92 6.99 -8.68
CA ASN A 237 -39.18 5.75 -8.89
C ASN A 237 -38.87 5.62 -10.39
N SER A 238 -37.70 6.10 -10.82
CA SER A 238 -37.30 6.12 -12.23
C SER A 238 -37.05 4.69 -12.72
N ARG A 239 -38.09 4.13 -13.36
CA ARG A 239 -38.01 2.85 -14.07
C ARG A 239 -37.04 2.95 -15.25
N PRO A 240 -36.29 1.88 -15.57
CA PRO A 240 -35.34 1.89 -16.69
C PRO A 240 -36.03 2.18 -18.02
N ASN A 241 -35.50 3.13 -18.80
CA ASN A 241 -36.09 3.64 -20.04
C ASN A 241 -35.79 2.74 -21.26
N PHE A 242 -35.80 1.41 -21.07
CA PHE A 242 -35.54 0.45 -22.13
C PHE A 242 -36.60 -0.66 -22.18
N CYS A 243 -36.86 -1.16 -23.39
CA CYS A 243 -37.87 -2.18 -23.61
C CYS A 243 -37.33 -3.57 -23.25
N TYR A 244 -37.91 -4.20 -22.23
CA TYR A 244 -37.57 -5.58 -21.83
C TYR A 244 -37.94 -6.67 -22.86
N LYS A 245 -38.51 -6.32 -24.02
CA LYS A 245 -38.83 -7.26 -25.10
C LYS A 245 -37.78 -7.25 -26.22
N CYS A 246 -37.26 -6.08 -26.59
CA CYS A 246 -36.31 -5.94 -27.70
C CYS A 246 -34.97 -5.27 -27.33
N GLY A 247 -34.81 -4.84 -26.08
CA GLY A 247 -33.59 -4.16 -25.60
C GLY A 247 -33.43 -2.72 -26.10
N LEU A 248 -34.33 -2.20 -26.93
CA LEU A 248 -34.25 -0.83 -27.45
C LEU A 248 -34.81 0.20 -26.47
N GLU A 249 -34.15 1.35 -26.40
CA GLU A 249 -34.55 2.49 -25.56
C GLU A 249 -35.71 3.28 -26.18
N GLY A 250 -36.47 4.01 -25.36
CA GLY A 250 -37.52 4.92 -25.82
C GLY A 250 -38.95 4.35 -25.88
N HIS A 251 -39.15 3.07 -25.54
CA HIS A 251 -40.47 2.49 -25.31
C HIS A 251 -40.43 1.34 -24.30
N TYR A 252 -41.59 0.93 -23.76
CA TYR A 252 -41.71 -0.20 -22.84
C TYR A 252 -42.40 -1.39 -23.51
N LYS A 253 -42.30 -2.60 -22.92
CA LYS A 253 -42.83 -3.87 -23.46
C LYS A 253 -44.26 -3.78 -24.01
N GLY A 254 -45.15 -3.03 -23.36
CA GLY A 254 -46.56 -2.89 -23.76
C GLY A 254 -46.81 -2.04 -25.01
N LYS A 255 -45.81 -1.30 -25.49
CA LYS A 255 -45.88 -0.49 -26.73
C LYS A 255 -44.77 -0.87 -27.71
N CYS A 256 -44.29 -2.10 -27.63
CA CYS A 256 -43.22 -2.58 -28.51
C CYS A 256 -43.79 -2.91 -29.90
N PRO A 257 -43.33 -2.25 -30.97
CA PRO A 257 -43.79 -2.50 -32.33
C PRO A 257 -43.22 -3.80 -32.94
N ASN A 258 -42.25 -4.46 -32.29
CA ASN A 258 -41.75 -5.77 -32.73
C ASN A 258 -42.67 -6.89 -32.25
N GLU A 259 -43.19 -7.68 -33.17
CA GLU A 259 -43.74 -9.01 -32.88
C GLU A 259 -42.60 -9.96 -32.42
N PRO A 260 -42.88 -10.94 -31.56
CA PRO A 260 -41.85 -11.87 -31.10
C PRO A 260 -41.41 -12.78 -32.25
N ASP A 261 -40.10 -12.87 -32.50
CA ASP A 261 -39.52 -13.92 -33.35
C ASP A 261 -39.81 -15.29 -32.70
N VAL A 262 -40.39 -16.20 -33.48
CA VAL A 262 -40.54 -17.63 -33.17
C VAL A 262 -39.29 -18.37 -33.64
#